data_AF-A0AAE1HAB7-F1
#
_entry.id   AF-A0AAE1HAB7-F1
#
_cell.length_a   1.000
_cell.length_b   1.000
_cell.length_c   1.000
_cell.angle_alpha   90.00
_cell.angle_beta   90.00
_cell.angle_gamma   90.00
#
_symmetry.space_group_name_H-M   'P 1'
#
loop_
_entity.id
_entity.type
_entity.pdbx_description
1 polymer ?
#
loop_
_entity_poly.entity_id
_entity_poly.type
_entity_poly.pdbx_seq_one_letter_code
_entity_poly.pdbx_strand_id
1 'polypeptide(L)'
;MISNSKNKCKSICSIINDNISKSKPDHKNMKIRRSEGSHLIENPTDISNIFNDYYLDTINDLQKNNPRNGTTTKTPANSSMFLGSVSQNEVINAIGKLKNKKCCGPDDITDEILKLCHQDIVEPLTDILNASFENGIFPNLLKTSKIFPLHKKGDEELVSNYRPVANLSAFSKIIEIVMAERVQSYLTHFNIIACSQFGFVKKKTTSDAVLDFIHYVYKCFDEKLCVMGVFFDMSKAFDMVDHNILLNKLESYGIRGNANKKSIEEMTKWCNLNKLILNETKTSLVQFRTNFRTERNSNSAYFNSFTSNTKFLGIFIDDNLKWNKHIEELEIKLSKAIFAIRKIRDIVNEKTALMIYHALFHSIFLCWRELGNEEEARRGFQRDVFRTTVRDTLNSWCGWIYH
;
A
#
# COMPACT_ATOMS: atom_id res chain seq x y z
N MET A 1 28.33 -8.16 3.45
CA MET A 1 27.35 -7.29 2.77
C MET A 1 26.01 -7.18 3.50
N ILE A 2 25.33 -8.29 3.86
CA ILE A 2 24.00 -8.23 4.51
C ILE A 2 24.07 -7.73 5.97
N SER A 3 25.11 -8.13 6.73
CA SER A 3 25.30 -7.70 8.12
C SER A 3 25.39 -6.17 8.29
N ASN A 4 25.98 -5.50 7.31
CA ASN A 4 26.23 -4.05 7.33
C ASN A 4 25.13 -3.26 6.58
N SER A 5 24.06 -3.92 6.13
CA SER A 5 23.00 -3.28 5.36
C SER A 5 21.91 -2.67 6.27
N LYS A 6 21.51 -1.43 5.98
CA LYS A 6 20.46 -0.70 6.72
C LYS A 6 19.07 -1.36 6.58
N ASN A 7 18.82 -2.11 5.51
CA ASN A 7 17.59 -2.88 5.31
C ASN A 7 17.93 -4.31 4.88
N LYS A 8 18.09 -5.16 5.88
CA LYS A 8 18.57 -6.52 5.71
C LYS A 8 17.64 -7.33 4.81
N CYS A 9 16.31 -7.21 4.95
CA CYS A 9 15.34 -7.89 4.09
C CYS A 9 15.45 -7.50 2.60
N LYS A 10 15.65 -6.21 2.28
CA LYS A 10 15.83 -5.78 0.88
C LYS A 10 17.16 -6.25 0.29
N SER A 11 18.24 -6.19 1.07
CA SER A 11 19.55 -6.69 0.64
C SER A 11 19.53 -8.19 0.42
N ILE A 12 18.83 -8.92 1.30
CA ILE A 12 18.54 -10.34 1.16
C ILE A 12 17.77 -10.59 -0.15
N CYS A 13 16.64 -9.91 -0.39
CA CYS A 13 15.86 -10.07 -1.63
C CYS A 13 16.67 -9.74 -2.89
N SER A 14 17.55 -8.73 -2.84
CA SER A 14 18.44 -8.40 -3.96
C SER A 14 19.41 -9.54 -4.25
N ILE A 15 20.08 -10.07 -3.23
CA ILE A 15 21.03 -11.19 -3.37
C ILE A 15 20.30 -12.44 -3.85
N ILE A 16 19.09 -12.68 -3.36
CA ILE A 16 18.24 -13.78 -3.80
C ILE A 16 17.92 -13.66 -5.29
N ASN A 17 17.45 -12.49 -5.74
CA ASN A 17 17.12 -12.28 -7.14
C ASN A 17 18.37 -12.37 -8.03
N ASP A 18 19.50 -11.82 -7.57
CA ASP A 18 20.79 -11.90 -8.28
C ASP A 18 21.27 -13.36 -8.46
N ASN A 19 20.90 -14.28 -7.54
CA ASN A 19 21.30 -15.68 -7.58
C ASN A 19 20.24 -16.65 -8.17
N ILE A 20 18.97 -16.22 -8.26
CA ILE A 20 17.85 -17.05 -8.75
C ILE A 20 17.53 -16.79 -10.22
N SER A 21 17.63 -15.55 -10.71
CA SER A 21 17.39 -15.22 -12.12
C SER A 21 18.69 -15.04 -12.91
N LYS A 22 18.70 -15.58 -14.14
CA LYS A 22 19.70 -15.36 -15.19
C LYS A 22 20.12 -13.88 -15.18
N SER A 23 21.42 -13.59 -15.08
CA SER A 23 22.08 -12.29 -15.33
C SER A 23 21.25 -11.06 -14.98
N LYS A 24 21.70 -10.21 -14.03
CA LYS A 24 21.23 -8.81 -13.95
C LYS A 24 20.99 -8.29 -15.37
N PRO A 25 19.80 -7.73 -15.69
CA PRO A 25 19.63 -7.10 -16.99
C PRO A 25 20.66 -5.98 -17.05
N ASP A 26 21.75 -6.30 -17.73
CA ASP A 26 22.82 -5.42 -18.12
C ASP A 26 22.15 -4.26 -18.82
N HIS A 27 22.03 -3.10 -18.15
CA HIS A 27 21.19 -1.95 -18.52
C HIS A 27 20.31 -2.23 -19.74
N LYS A 28 19.29 -3.09 -19.61
CA LYS A 28 18.49 -3.46 -20.78
C LYS A 28 17.90 -2.15 -21.24
N ASN A 29 18.24 -1.71 -22.46
CA ASN A 29 17.60 -0.57 -23.10
C ASN A 29 16.09 -0.81 -22.96
N MET A 30 15.48 -0.02 -22.08
CA MET A 30 14.09 -0.18 -21.70
C MET A 30 13.28 0.01 -22.97
N LYS A 31 12.40 -0.94 -23.29
CA LYS A 31 11.56 -0.86 -24.47
C LYS A 31 10.12 -0.72 -24.02
N ILE A 32 9.46 0.35 -24.43
CA ILE A 32 8.07 0.63 -24.04
C ILE A 32 7.22 0.89 -25.27
N ARG A 33 5.98 0.42 -25.21
CA ARG A 33 4.91 0.70 -26.16
C ARG A 33 3.70 1.25 -25.41
N ARG A 34 2.95 2.12 -26.09
CA ARG A 34 1.80 2.82 -25.51
C ARG A 34 0.55 1.94 -25.44
N SER A 35 0.33 1.11 -26.45
CA SER A 35 -0.80 0.18 -26.54
C SER A 35 -0.36 -1.15 -27.15
N GLU A 36 -1.17 -2.19 -26.99
CA GLU A 36 -0.95 -3.47 -27.65
C GLU A 36 -0.87 -3.29 -29.17
N GLY A 37 0.18 -3.84 -29.78
CA GLY A 37 0.44 -3.71 -31.23
C GLY A 37 1.13 -2.42 -31.68
N SER A 38 1.34 -1.44 -30.80
CA SER A 38 2.15 -0.24 -31.14
C SER A 38 3.65 -0.54 -31.16
N HIS A 39 4.42 0.29 -31.88
CA HIS A 39 5.86 0.14 -32.03
C HIS A 39 6.58 0.31 -30.68
N LEU A 40 7.66 -0.46 -30.49
CA LEU A 40 8.51 -0.35 -29.31
C LEU A 40 9.42 0.87 -29.45
N ILE A 41 9.50 1.65 -28.38
CA ILE A 41 10.34 2.82 -28.27
C ILE A 41 11.46 2.52 -27.27
N GLU A 42 12.69 2.82 -27.68
CA GLU A 42 13.91 2.53 -26.91
C GLU A 42 14.63 3.80 -26.42
N ASN A 43 14.31 4.96 -27.01
CA ASN A 43 14.94 6.23 -26.64
C ASN A 43 14.44 6.68 -25.24
N PRO A 44 15.33 6.96 -24.27
CA PRO A 44 14.94 7.32 -22.91
C PRO A 44 14.04 8.56 -22.80
N THR A 45 14.25 9.56 -23.65
CA THR A 45 13.45 10.80 -23.66
C THR A 45 12.05 10.51 -24.16
N ASP A 46 11.93 9.76 -25.26
CA ASP A 46 10.64 9.39 -25.83
C ASP A 46 9.85 8.47 -24.89
N ILE A 47 10.53 7.53 -24.22
CA ILE A 47 9.92 6.69 -23.18
C ILE A 47 9.35 7.55 -22.05
N SER A 48 10.11 8.55 -21.59
CA SER A 48 9.67 9.45 -20.51
C SER A 48 8.42 10.24 -20.95
N ASN A 49 8.38 10.71 -22.19
CA ASN A 49 7.23 11.42 -22.76
C ASN A 49 6.00 10.49 -22.87
N ILE A 50 6.16 9.24 -23.33
CA ILE A 50 5.06 8.27 -23.41
C ILE A 50 4.43 8.04 -22.03
N PHE A 51 5.24 7.88 -20.97
CA PHE A 51 4.71 7.72 -19.63
C PHE A 51 3.95 8.97 -19.18
N ASN A 52 4.53 10.15 -19.40
CA ASN A 52 3.91 11.41 -19.02
C ASN A 52 2.55 11.58 -19.72
N ASP A 53 2.52 11.44 -21.04
CA ASP A 53 1.30 11.55 -21.85
C ASP A 53 0.27 10.51 -21.44
N TYR A 54 0.68 9.24 -21.25
CA TYR A 54 -0.23 8.19 -20.81
C TYR A 54 -0.85 8.52 -19.44
N TYR A 55 -0.06 8.99 -18.48
CA TYR A 55 -0.57 9.33 -17.15
C TYR A 55 -1.53 10.52 -17.19
N LEU A 56 -1.22 11.55 -18.00
CA LEU A 56 -2.09 12.71 -18.21
C LEU A 56 -3.39 12.33 -18.92
N ASP A 57 -3.31 11.54 -19.99
CA ASP A 57 -4.47 11.10 -20.77
C ASP A 57 -5.40 10.22 -19.94
N THR A 58 -4.84 9.30 -19.15
CA THR A 58 -5.68 8.48 -18.29
C THR A 58 -6.39 9.31 -17.22
N ILE A 59 -5.86 10.47 -16.81
CA ILE A 59 -6.59 11.39 -15.95
C ILE A 59 -7.72 12.03 -16.76
N ASN A 60 -7.42 12.60 -17.93
CA ASN A 60 -8.39 13.28 -18.80
C ASN A 60 -9.57 12.40 -19.23
N ASP A 61 -9.33 11.14 -19.58
CA ASP A 61 -10.38 10.20 -20.01
C ASP A 61 -11.33 9.85 -18.88
N LEU A 62 -10.83 9.81 -17.65
CA LEU A 62 -11.65 9.55 -16.47
C LEU A 62 -12.52 10.76 -16.10
N GLN A 63 -12.15 11.97 -16.53
CA GLN A 63 -12.95 13.18 -16.34
C GLN A 63 -14.20 13.24 -17.25
N LYS A 64 -14.16 12.64 -18.45
CA LYS A 64 -15.23 12.78 -19.46
C LYS A 64 -16.51 11.98 -19.18
N ASN A 65 -16.45 10.90 -18.40
CA ASN A 65 -17.50 9.86 -18.36
C ASN A 65 -18.46 9.89 -17.15
N ASN A 66 -18.63 11.01 -16.43
CA ASN A 66 -19.34 11.00 -15.12
C ASN A 66 -20.52 12.02 -15.02
N PRO A 67 -21.77 11.58 -14.77
CA PRO A 67 -22.91 12.46 -14.54
C PRO A 67 -22.92 13.04 -13.11
N ARG A 68 -23.33 14.31 -13.00
CA ARG A 68 -23.32 15.13 -11.78
C ARG A 68 -24.56 14.82 -10.93
N ASN A 69 -24.40 14.67 -9.60
CA ASN A 69 -25.27 15.23 -8.54
C ASN A 69 -25.05 14.53 -7.19
N GLY A 70 -24.41 15.23 -6.25
CA GLY A 70 -24.29 14.76 -4.87
C GLY A 70 -24.11 15.94 -3.93
N THR A 71 -25.20 16.44 -3.36
CA THR A 71 -25.17 17.40 -2.25
C THR A 71 -24.71 16.67 -0.99
N THR A 72 -23.65 17.18 -0.35
CA THR A 72 -23.21 16.68 0.95
C THR A 72 -23.81 17.55 2.05
N THR A 73 -24.86 17.04 2.71
CA THR A 73 -25.45 17.62 3.91
C THR A 73 -24.93 16.84 5.12
N LYS A 74 -23.94 17.39 5.83
CA LYS A 74 -23.62 16.98 7.20
C LYS A 74 -23.60 18.21 8.10
N THR A 75 -24.11 18.05 9.32
CA THR A 75 -24.03 19.06 10.37
C THR A 75 -22.56 19.32 10.72
N PRO A 76 -22.14 20.59 10.83
CA PRO A 76 -20.74 20.93 11.11
C PRO A 76 -20.32 20.43 12.49
N ALA A 77 -19.08 19.96 12.61
CA ALA A 77 -18.48 19.58 13.89
C ALA A 77 -18.44 20.76 14.87
N ASN A 78 -18.67 20.47 16.15
CA ASN A 78 -18.62 21.45 17.23
C ASN A 78 -17.19 21.88 17.59
N SER A 79 -16.17 21.16 17.12
CA SER A 79 -14.76 21.40 17.42
C SER A 79 -14.02 21.84 16.17
N SER A 80 -12.90 22.54 16.34
CA SER A 80 -12.07 22.99 15.21
C SER A 80 -10.59 22.76 15.48
N MET A 81 -9.86 22.33 14.46
CA MET A 81 -8.41 22.17 14.50
C MET A 81 -7.76 23.54 14.36
N PHE A 82 -6.78 23.82 15.20
CA PHE A 82 -5.95 25.01 15.10
C PHE A 82 -4.51 24.63 14.73
N LEU A 83 -3.93 25.32 13.75
CA LEU A 83 -2.51 25.17 13.41
C LEU A 83 -1.70 26.10 14.32
N GLY A 84 -1.16 25.55 15.41
CA GLY A 84 -0.23 26.27 16.28
C GLY A 84 1.15 26.44 15.63
N SER A 85 2.06 27.16 16.30
CA SER A 85 3.46 27.23 15.87
C SER A 85 4.11 25.84 15.86
N VAL A 86 4.96 25.59 14.88
CA VAL A 86 5.84 24.43 14.76
C VAL A 86 7.09 24.68 15.61
N SER A 87 7.46 23.68 16.40
CA SER A 87 8.70 23.72 17.19
C SER A 87 9.86 23.04 16.44
N GLN A 88 11.09 23.42 16.74
CA GLN A 88 12.28 22.75 16.18
C GLN A 88 12.29 21.25 16.48
N ASN A 89 11.82 20.84 17.67
CA ASN A 89 11.69 19.42 18.03
C ASN A 89 10.71 18.66 17.13
N GLU A 90 9.61 19.29 16.72
CA GLU A 90 8.65 18.72 15.77
C GLU A 90 9.31 18.50 14.40
N VAL A 91 10.13 19.46 13.94
CA VAL A 91 10.91 19.35 12.71
C VAL A 91 11.97 18.25 12.80
N ILE A 92 12.74 18.17 13.90
CA ILE A 92 13.73 17.11 14.13
C ILE A 92 13.06 15.73 14.09
N ASN A 93 11.91 15.59 14.75
CA ASN A 93 11.13 14.35 14.74
C ASN A 93 10.64 14.00 13.33
N ALA A 94 10.20 14.98 12.54
CA ALA A 94 9.80 14.78 11.15
C ALA A 94 10.99 14.34 10.26
N ILE A 95 12.15 14.97 10.42
CA ILE A 95 13.40 14.57 9.75
C ILE A 95 13.78 13.13 10.11
N GLY A 96 13.67 12.75 11.39
CA GLY A 96 13.94 11.40 11.86
C GLY A 96 13.09 10.33 11.15
N LYS A 97 11.83 10.67 10.81
CA LYS A 97 10.85 9.80 10.13
C LYS A 97 11.12 9.64 8.63
N LEU A 98 11.96 10.48 8.02
CA LEU A 98 12.35 10.31 6.62
C LEU A 98 12.99 8.93 6.39
N LYS A 99 12.86 8.40 5.18
CA LYS A 99 13.46 7.10 4.85
C LYS A 99 14.94 7.31 4.54
N ASN A 100 15.80 6.36 4.92
CA ASN A 100 17.21 6.38 4.50
C ASN A 100 17.33 5.93 3.04
N LYS A 101 16.85 6.75 2.10
CA LYS A 101 16.87 6.50 0.66
C LYS A 101 17.95 7.34 -0.01
N LYS A 102 18.64 6.74 -0.98
CA LYS A 102 19.59 7.43 -1.88
C LYS A 102 18.92 8.17 -3.05
N CYS A 103 17.60 8.15 -3.13
CA CYS A 103 16.86 8.76 -4.23
C CYS A 103 16.40 10.16 -3.82
N CYS A 104 16.74 11.15 -4.64
CA CYS A 104 16.41 12.56 -4.46
C CYS A 104 15.16 12.96 -5.25
N GLY A 105 14.53 14.05 -4.80
CA GLY A 105 13.48 14.74 -5.55
C GLY A 105 14.09 15.54 -6.71
N PRO A 106 13.34 16.53 -7.24
CA PRO A 106 13.84 17.46 -8.26
C PRO A 106 15.01 18.35 -7.80
N ASP A 107 15.28 18.40 -6.50
CA ASP A 107 16.27 19.24 -5.84
C ASP A 107 17.65 18.55 -5.66
N ASP A 108 17.78 17.30 -6.09
CA ASP A 108 18.99 16.48 -5.94
C ASP A 108 19.49 16.29 -4.49
N ILE A 109 18.67 16.65 -3.51
CA ILE A 109 18.94 16.45 -2.08
C ILE A 109 18.28 15.15 -1.62
N THR A 110 19.08 14.27 -1.03
CA THR A 110 18.58 13.00 -0.50
C THR A 110 18.09 13.16 0.94
N ASP A 111 17.12 12.32 1.31
CA ASP A 111 16.64 12.21 2.69
C ASP A 111 17.79 11.90 3.68
N GLU A 112 18.87 11.24 3.23
CA GLU A 112 20.06 10.93 4.04
C GLU A 112 20.93 12.16 4.32
N ILE A 113 21.19 13.00 3.32
CA ILE A 113 21.94 14.25 3.50
C ILE A 113 21.24 15.12 4.54
N LEU A 114 19.92 15.26 4.42
CA LEU A 114 19.14 16.09 5.31
C LEU A 114 19.20 15.61 6.78
N LYS A 115 19.27 14.31 7.00
CA LYS A 115 19.48 13.75 8.35
C LYS A 115 20.87 14.03 8.90
N LEU A 116 21.88 14.15 8.05
CA LEU A 116 23.25 14.42 8.50
C LEU A 116 23.44 15.88 8.89
N CYS A 117 22.86 16.82 8.14
CA CYS A 117 22.98 18.26 8.41
C CYS A 117 21.78 18.88 9.14
N HIS A 118 20.89 18.06 9.72
CA HIS A 118 19.62 18.56 10.29
C HIS A 118 19.79 19.64 11.37
N GLN A 119 20.88 19.60 12.13
CA GLN A 119 21.15 20.56 13.21
C GLN A 119 21.33 21.99 12.68
N ASP A 120 21.91 22.16 11.50
CA ASP A 120 22.19 23.47 10.91
C ASP A 120 20.98 24.07 10.18
N ILE A 121 20.04 23.22 9.76
CA ILE A 121 18.89 23.61 8.94
C ILE A 121 17.56 23.62 9.70
N VAL A 122 17.52 23.09 10.93
CA VAL A 122 16.26 22.94 11.68
C VAL A 122 15.60 24.28 11.95
N GLU A 123 16.39 25.30 12.30
CA GLU A 123 15.91 26.64 12.59
C GLU A 123 15.28 27.30 11.36
N PRO A 124 15.99 27.50 10.23
CA PRO A 124 15.38 28.12 9.05
C PRO A 124 14.22 27.29 8.49
N LEU A 125 14.27 25.96 8.61
CA LEU A 125 13.16 25.11 8.19
C LEU A 125 11.93 25.30 9.08
N THR A 126 12.12 25.47 10.38
CA THR A 126 11.03 25.75 11.33
C THR A 126 10.35 27.08 10.98
N ASP A 127 11.12 28.11 10.65
CA ASP A 127 10.58 29.41 10.23
C ASP A 127 9.77 29.30 8.94
N ILE A 128 10.26 28.54 7.96
CA ILE A 128 9.52 28.27 6.71
C ILE A 128 8.20 27.54 6.99
N LEU A 129 8.21 26.53 7.86
CA LEU A 129 7.00 25.80 8.23
C LEU A 129 5.99 26.70 8.96
N ASN A 130 6.46 27.51 9.90
CA ASN A 130 5.64 28.49 10.61
C ASN A 130 5.01 29.50 9.65
N ALA A 131 5.82 30.10 8.77
CA ALA A 131 5.31 31.02 7.75
C ALA A 131 4.29 30.33 6.83
N SER A 132 4.53 29.07 6.45
CA SER A 132 3.62 28.29 5.61
C SER A 132 2.27 28.03 6.30
N PHE A 133 2.27 27.61 7.57
CA PHE A 133 1.07 27.31 8.33
C PHE A 133 0.29 28.56 8.74
N GLU A 134 0.99 29.62 9.14
CA GLU A 134 0.39 30.91 9.49
C GLU A 134 -0.29 31.53 8.27
N ASN A 135 0.40 31.54 7.12
CA ASN A 135 -0.15 32.12 5.90
C ASN A 135 -1.08 31.19 5.15
N GLY A 136 -1.11 29.89 5.46
CA GLY A 136 -1.81 28.88 4.68
C GLY A 136 -1.27 28.69 3.26
N ILE A 137 0.01 29.01 3.01
CA ILE A 137 0.64 28.90 1.68
C ILE A 137 1.65 27.76 1.70
N PHE A 138 1.46 26.76 0.84
CA PHE A 138 2.49 25.77 0.57
C PHE A 138 3.52 26.29 -0.44
N PRO A 139 4.84 26.20 -0.18
CA PRO A 139 5.87 26.76 -1.06
C PRO A 139 5.83 26.18 -2.48
N ASN A 140 5.76 27.04 -3.49
CA ASN A 140 5.61 26.62 -4.89
C ASN A 140 6.76 25.74 -5.40
N LEU A 141 8.01 26.02 -4.98
CA LEU A 141 9.18 25.21 -5.33
C LEU A 141 9.04 23.75 -4.87
N LEU A 142 8.36 23.54 -3.72
CA LEU A 142 8.17 22.23 -3.11
C LEU A 142 6.97 21.45 -3.68
N LYS A 143 6.17 22.05 -4.58
CA LYS A 143 5.03 21.39 -5.25
C LYS A 143 5.48 20.48 -6.39
N THR A 144 6.74 20.58 -6.82
CA THR A 144 7.30 19.77 -7.91
C THR A 144 7.76 18.40 -7.40
N SER A 145 7.62 17.37 -8.22
CA SER A 145 8.06 16.01 -7.88
C SER A 145 8.59 15.28 -9.11
N LYS A 146 9.48 14.31 -8.88
CA LYS A 146 10.01 13.43 -9.92
C LYS A 146 9.18 12.15 -9.99
N ILE A 147 8.59 11.85 -11.14
CA ILE A 147 7.75 10.65 -11.32
C ILE A 147 8.63 9.47 -11.73
N PHE A 148 8.49 8.36 -10.99
CA PHE A 148 9.12 7.09 -11.29
C PHE A 148 8.05 6.06 -11.69
N PRO A 149 8.04 5.58 -12.95
CA PRO A 149 7.21 4.47 -13.36
C PRO A 149 7.65 3.18 -12.63
N LEU A 150 6.78 2.63 -11.81
CA LEU A 150 7.02 1.37 -11.10
C LEU A 150 6.16 0.26 -11.73
N HIS A 151 6.81 -0.75 -12.30
CA HIS A 151 6.09 -1.90 -12.85
C HIS A 151 5.24 -2.57 -11.77
N LYS A 152 3.98 -2.83 -12.11
CA LYS A 152 2.99 -3.39 -11.19
C LYS A 152 2.72 -4.86 -11.47
N LYS A 153 2.41 -5.22 -12.72
CA LYS A 153 2.05 -6.57 -13.18
C LYS A 153 1.91 -6.59 -14.71
N GLY A 154 1.94 -7.78 -15.32
CA GLY A 154 1.72 -7.93 -16.76
C GLY A 154 2.97 -7.66 -17.59
N ASP A 155 2.77 -7.44 -18.88
CA ASP A 155 3.83 -7.11 -19.84
C ASP A 155 4.66 -5.90 -19.41
N GLU A 156 5.98 -6.08 -19.28
CA GLU A 156 6.94 -5.03 -18.92
C GLU A 156 7.13 -4.00 -20.04
N GLU A 157 6.76 -4.32 -21.28
CA GLU A 157 6.88 -3.40 -22.40
C GLU A 157 5.66 -2.47 -22.51
N LEU A 158 4.56 -2.72 -21.80
CA LEU A 158 3.33 -1.95 -21.93
C LEU A 158 3.19 -0.86 -20.84
N VAL A 159 3.01 0.39 -21.25
CA VAL A 159 2.96 1.56 -20.34
C VAL A 159 1.87 1.45 -19.25
N SER A 160 0.73 0.83 -19.57
CA SER A 160 -0.43 0.69 -18.67
C SER A 160 -0.18 -0.20 -17.45
N ASN A 161 0.90 -1.00 -17.51
CA ASN A 161 1.31 -1.91 -16.45
C ASN A 161 2.20 -1.25 -15.38
N TYR A 162 2.50 0.05 -15.53
CA TYR A 162 3.31 0.83 -14.59
C TYR A 162 2.46 1.81 -13.79
N ARG A 163 2.85 2.00 -12.53
CA ARG A 163 2.27 3.02 -11.64
C ARG A 163 3.18 4.24 -11.55
N PRO A 164 2.63 5.46 -11.62
CA PRO A 164 3.41 6.65 -11.29
C PRO A 164 3.69 6.67 -9.78
N VAL A 165 4.97 6.77 -9.40
CA VAL A 165 5.38 7.00 -8.02
C VAL A 165 6.08 8.34 -7.95
N ALA A 166 5.45 9.32 -7.30
CA ALA A 166 6.05 10.63 -7.08
C ALA A 166 7.13 10.57 -6.00
N ASN A 167 8.32 11.07 -6.31
CA ASN A 167 9.37 11.35 -5.33
C ASN A 167 9.47 12.86 -5.12
N LEU A 168 9.01 13.29 -3.95
CA LEU A 168 9.06 14.68 -3.51
C LEU A 168 10.43 15.01 -2.92
N SER A 169 10.74 16.31 -2.86
CA SER A 169 11.88 16.81 -2.09
C SER A 169 11.77 16.42 -0.61
N ALA A 170 12.91 16.29 0.06
CA ALA A 170 12.93 15.96 1.47
C ALA A 170 12.24 17.05 2.32
N PHE A 171 12.38 18.32 1.93
CA PHE A 171 11.72 19.45 2.57
C PHE A 171 10.19 19.39 2.44
N SER A 172 9.67 19.04 1.26
CA SER A 172 8.22 18.87 1.04
C SER A 172 7.64 17.79 1.96
N LYS A 173 8.33 16.64 2.06
CA LYS A 173 7.94 15.54 2.96
C LYS A 173 7.89 15.97 4.43
N ILE A 174 8.78 16.85 4.88
CA ILE A 174 8.80 17.31 6.28
C ILE A 174 7.53 18.10 6.60
N ILE A 175 7.16 19.05 5.74
CA ILE A 175 5.92 19.84 5.89
C ILE A 175 4.71 18.90 5.93
N GLU A 176 4.66 17.92 5.02
CA GLU A 176 3.59 16.92 4.97
C GLU A 176 3.52 16.04 6.21
N ILE A 177 4.67 15.58 6.74
CA ILE A 177 4.74 14.75 7.96
C ILE A 177 4.19 15.52 9.16
N VAL A 178 4.63 16.78 9.34
CA VAL A 178 4.18 17.65 10.42
C VAL A 178 2.67 17.88 10.34
N MET A 179 2.16 18.23 9.14
CA MET A 179 0.73 18.45 8.92
C MET A 179 -0.08 17.16 9.15
N ALA A 180 0.37 16.03 8.62
CA ALA A 180 -0.30 14.74 8.76
C ALA A 180 -0.41 14.32 10.23
N GLU A 181 0.61 14.59 11.04
CA GLU A 181 0.59 14.27 12.46
C GLU A 181 -0.41 15.11 13.25
N ARG A 182 -0.49 16.41 12.95
CA ARG A 182 -1.46 17.31 13.56
C ARG A 182 -2.90 16.91 13.19
N VAL A 183 -3.15 16.68 11.90
CA VAL A 183 -4.46 16.22 11.42
C VAL A 183 -4.84 14.88 12.05
N GLN A 184 -3.94 13.91 12.07
CA GLN A 184 -4.23 12.60 12.64
C GLN A 184 -4.45 12.67 14.16
N SER A 185 -3.70 13.52 14.87
CA SER A 185 -3.89 13.74 16.31
C SER A 185 -5.28 14.32 16.59
N TYR A 186 -5.70 15.34 15.82
CA TYR A 186 -7.02 15.95 15.93
C TYR A 186 -8.14 14.94 15.64
N LEU A 187 -8.06 14.24 14.51
CA LEU A 187 -9.06 13.25 14.10
C LEU A 187 -9.21 12.11 15.13
N THR A 188 -8.11 11.71 15.76
CA THR A 188 -8.10 10.66 16.80
C THR A 188 -8.68 11.17 18.11
N HIS A 189 -8.26 12.36 18.56
CA HIS A 189 -8.71 12.94 19.83
C HIS A 189 -10.22 13.15 19.87
N PHE A 190 -10.81 13.60 18.76
CA PHE A 190 -12.25 13.84 18.64
C PHE A 190 -13.03 12.65 18.09
N ASN A 191 -12.41 11.47 17.95
CA ASN A 191 -13.03 10.24 17.42
C ASN A 191 -13.80 10.46 16.09
N ILE A 192 -13.26 11.29 15.20
CA ILE A 192 -13.88 11.62 13.91
C ILE A 192 -13.79 10.44 12.94
N ILE A 193 -12.71 9.66 13.04
CA ILE A 193 -12.49 8.47 12.22
C ILE A 193 -13.35 7.32 12.76
N ALA A 194 -14.10 6.66 11.87
CA ALA A 194 -14.94 5.53 12.24
C ALA A 194 -14.12 4.38 12.85
N CYS A 195 -14.69 3.68 13.84
CA CYS A 195 -14.04 2.53 14.48
C CYS A 195 -13.68 1.41 13.49
N SER A 196 -14.46 1.25 12.42
CA SER A 196 -14.24 0.28 11.33
C SER A 196 -13.20 0.73 10.28
N GLN A 197 -12.59 1.91 10.42
CA GLN A 197 -11.47 2.32 9.58
C GLN A 197 -10.16 1.79 10.17
N PHE A 198 -9.50 0.91 9.41
CA PHE A 198 -8.21 0.30 9.77
C PHE A 198 -7.05 0.85 8.93
N GLY A 199 -7.31 1.23 7.68
CA GLY A 199 -6.30 1.79 6.78
C GLY A 199 -5.84 3.18 7.21
N PHE A 200 -4.52 3.39 7.23
CA PHE A 200 -3.87 4.68 7.55
C PHE A 200 -4.18 5.22 8.96
N VAL A 201 -4.65 4.37 9.88
CA VAL A 201 -4.88 4.73 11.29
C VAL A 201 -3.71 4.21 12.14
N LYS A 202 -3.16 5.06 13.01
CA LYS A 202 -2.09 4.67 13.95
C LYS A 202 -2.55 3.48 14.80
N LYS A 203 -1.66 2.51 14.97
CA LYS A 203 -1.86 1.29 15.78
C LYS A 203 -2.96 0.33 15.27
N LYS A 204 -3.45 0.50 14.05
CA LYS A 204 -4.31 -0.49 13.37
C LYS A 204 -3.58 -1.10 12.19
N THR A 205 -3.86 -2.37 11.93
CA THR A 205 -3.25 -3.17 10.89
C THR A 205 -4.30 -3.76 9.96
N THR A 206 -3.87 -4.29 8.82
CA THR A 206 -4.74 -5.06 7.93
C THR A 206 -5.23 -6.34 8.58
N SER A 207 -4.44 -6.92 9.50
CA SER A 207 -4.82 -8.12 10.24
C SER A 207 -5.98 -7.84 11.18
N ASP A 208 -6.01 -6.68 11.84
CA ASP A 208 -7.12 -6.29 12.72
C ASP A 208 -8.43 -6.18 11.93
N ALA A 209 -8.39 -5.63 10.71
CA ALA A 209 -9.54 -5.52 9.83
C ALA A 209 -10.08 -6.90 9.39
N VAL A 210 -9.18 -7.82 9.08
CA VAL A 210 -9.54 -9.19 8.68
C VAL A 210 -10.11 -9.95 9.88
N LEU A 211 -9.50 -9.81 11.06
CA LEU A 211 -9.96 -10.46 12.28
C LEU A 211 -11.35 -9.96 12.69
N ASP A 212 -11.58 -8.65 12.68
CA ASP A 212 -12.88 -8.03 12.96
C ASP A 212 -13.98 -8.56 12.02
N PHE A 213 -13.67 -8.64 10.72
CA PHE A 213 -14.58 -9.20 9.73
C PHE A 213 -14.88 -10.69 9.96
N ILE A 214 -13.85 -11.51 10.16
CA ILE A 214 -13.99 -12.95 10.41
C ILE A 214 -14.80 -13.20 11.69
N HIS A 215 -14.52 -12.45 12.75
CA HIS A 215 -15.24 -12.55 14.02
C HIS A 215 -16.72 -12.24 13.84
N TYR A 216 -17.06 -11.20 13.07
CA TYR A 216 -18.45 -10.89 12.72
C TYR A 216 -19.13 -12.04 11.96
N VAL A 217 -18.45 -12.64 10.97
CA VAL A 217 -19.01 -13.76 10.21
C VAL A 217 -19.26 -14.98 11.12
N TYR A 218 -18.31 -15.34 11.99
CA TYR A 218 -18.50 -16.44 12.94
C TYR A 218 -19.64 -16.19 13.92
N LYS A 219 -19.75 -14.99 14.47
CA LYS A 219 -20.87 -14.63 15.35
C LYS A 219 -22.22 -14.83 14.66
N CYS A 220 -22.35 -14.41 13.40
CA CYS A 220 -23.56 -14.66 12.62
C CYS A 220 -23.79 -16.16 12.36
N PHE A 221 -22.74 -16.94 12.16
CA PHE A 221 -22.87 -18.39 12.01
C PHE A 221 -23.38 -19.08 13.27
N ASP A 222 -22.92 -18.67 14.45
CA ASP A 222 -23.41 -19.18 15.74
C ASP A 222 -24.90 -18.91 15.93
N GLU A 223 -25.37 -17.74 15.45
CA GLU A 223 -26.78 -17.35 15.42
C GLU A 223 -27.57 -17.98 14.26
N LYS A 224 -26.97 -18.87 13.47
CA LYS A 224 -27.56 -19.48 12.26
C LYS A 224 -28.04 -18.44 11.25
N LEU A 225 -27.34 -17.31 11.14
CA LEU A 225 -27.57 -16.26 10.15
C LEU A 225 -26.66 -16.46 8.93
N CYS A 226 -27.06 -15.90 7.80
CA CYS A 226 -26.24 -15.85 6.58
C CYS A 226 -25.69 -14.43 6.42
N VAL A 227 -24.43 -14.30 6.00
CA VAL A 227 -23.78 -13.00 5.80
C VAL A 227 -23.52 -12.78 4.32
N MET A 228 -23.93 -11.63 3.79
CA MET A 228 -23.52 -11.19 2.45
C MET A 228 -22.44 -10.12 2.56
N GLY A 229 -21.27 -10.41 1.98
CA GLY A 229 -20.17 -9.47 1.87
C GLY A 229 -20.11 -8.83 0.49
N VAL A 230 -20.13 -7.50 0.46
CA VAL A 230 -19.88 -6.71 -0.75
C VAL A 230 -18.52 -6.04 -0.62
N PHE A 231 -17.58 -6.40 -1.49
CA PHE A 231 -16.22 -5.89 -1.47
C PHE A 231 -16.02 -4.90 -2.60
N PHE A 232 -15.84 -3.62 -2.27
CA PHE A 232 -15.61 -2.54 -3.23
C PHE A 232 -14.12 -2.26 -3.41
N ASP A 233 -13.68 -2.03 -4.65
CA ASP A 233 -12.39 -1.41 -4.95
C ASP A 233 -12.61 -0.15 -5.79
N MET A 234 -11.95 0.93 -5.42
CA MET A 234 -12.02 2.20 -6.16
C MET A 234 -10.91 2.26 -7.20
N SER A 235 -11.27 2.61 -8.44
CA SER A 235 -10.28 2.85 -9.50
C SER A 235 -9.54 4.15 -9.23
N LYS A 236 -8.21 4.09 -9.13
CA LYS A 236 -7.35 5.28 -9.03
C LYS A 236 -7.83 6.28 -7.96
N ALA A 237 -8.12 5.76 -6.76
CA ALA A 237 -8.79 6.51 -5.70
C ALA A 237 -8.15 7.86 -5.37
N PHE A 238 -6.81 7.97 -5.38
CA PHE A 238 -6.10 9.22 -5.12
C PHE A 238 -6.21 10.22 -6.27
N ASP A 239 -6.11 9.75 -7.52
CA ASP A 239 -6.14 10.60 -8.72
C ASP A 239 -7.52 11.22 -8.95
N MET A 240 -8.54 10.74 -8.24
CA MET A 240 -9.92 11.09 -8.48
C MET A 240 -10.59 11.86 -7.35
N VAL A 241 -9.91 12.05 -6.21
CA VAL A 241 -10.48 12.78 -5.09
C VAL A 241 -10.85 14.20 -5.53
N ASP A 242 -12.14 14.51 -5.53
CA ASP A 242 -12.64 15.86 -5.74
C ASP A 242 -12.24 16.72 -4.54
N HIS A 243 -11.34 17.68 -4.72
CA HIS A 243 -10.90 18.47 -3.58
C HIS A 243 -11.95 19.45 -3.08
N ASN A 244 -12.96 19.86 -3.86
CA ASN A 244 -14.05 20.68 -3.30
C ASN A 244 -14.85 19.85 -2.29
N ILE A 245 -15.18 18.60 -2.63
CA ILE A 245 -15.85 17.67 -1.70
C ILE A 245 -14.94 17.37 -0.51
N LEU A 246 -13.64 17.18 -0.73
CA LEU A 246 -12.68 16.95 0.35
C LEU A 246 -12.62 18.15 1.31
N LEU A 247 -12.45 19.37 0.78
CA LEU A 247 -12.35 20.59 1.59
C LEU A 247 -13.65 20.86 2.35
N ASN A 248 -14.81 20.66 1.71
CA ASN A 248 -16.11 20.75 2.41
C ASN A 248 -16.24 19.70 3.52
N LYS A 249 -15.74 18.48 3.30
CA LYS A 249 -15.69 17.46 4.34
C LYS A 249 -14.75 17.85 5.47
N LEU A 250 -13.55 18.34 5.15
CA LEU A 250 -12.56 18.83 6.14
C LEU A 250 -13.14 19.97 6.98
N GLU A 251 -13.80 20.95 6.35
CA GLU A 251 -14.51 22.06 7.01
C GLU A 251 -15.59 21.52 7.97
N SER A 252 -16.38 20.54 7.51
CA SER A 252 -17.42 19.88 8.32
C SER A 252 -16.84 19.06 9.49
N TYR A 253 -15.61 18.56 9.37
CA TYR A 253 -14.88 17.89 10.45
C TYR A 253 -14.13 18.86 11.38
N GLY A 254 -14.20 20.17 11.10
CA GLY A 254 -13.58 21.20 11.94
C GLY A 254 -12.17 21.61 11.52
N ILE A 255 -11.67 21.15 10.38
CA ILE A 255 -10.41 21.64 9.80
C ILE A 255 -10.75 22.88 8.96
N ARG A 256 -10.67 24.07 9.58
CA ARG A 256 -11.16 25.35 9.05
C ARG A 256 -10.04 26.41 8.99
N GLY A 257 -10.33 27.60 8.45
CA GLY A 257 -9.43 28.76 8.53
C GLY A 257 -8.16 28.58 7.68
N ASN A 258 -6.97 29.03 8.11
CA ASN A 258 -5.72 28.89 7.33
C ASN A 258 -5.26 27.44 7.14
N ALA A 259 -5.83 26.49 7.88
CA ALA A 259 -5.74 25.07 7.56
C ALA A 259 -6.51 24.68 6.28
N ASN A 260 -7.37 25.58 5.77
CA ASN A 260 -8.27 25.37 4.63
C ASN A 260 -8.26 26.53 3.59
N LYS A 261 -7.94 27.78 3.98
CA LYS A 261 -8.37 29.04 3.32
C LYS A 261 -7.68 29.39 2.00
N LYS A 262 -6.38 29.14 1.83
CA LYS A 262 -5.60 29.60 0.65
C LYS A 262 -5.46 28.57 -0.46
N SER A 263 -5.77 27.32 -0.15
CA SER A 263 -5.95 26.23 -1.11
C SER A 263 -7.18 26.48 -2.01
N ILE A 264 -8.18 27.23 -1.53
CA ILE A 264 -9.52 27.33 -2.15
C ILE A 264 -9.53 28.08 -3.49
N GLU A 265 -8.82 29.20 -3.65
CA GLU A 265 -8.96 30.06 -4.86
C GLU A 265 -8.22 29.50 -6.10
N GLU A 266 -7.02 28.94 -5.94
CA GLU A 266 -6.30 28.28 -7.05
C GLU A 266 -6.90 26.89 -7.38
N MET A 267 -7.48 26.19 -6.39
CA MET A 267 -8.03 24.84 -6.55
C MET A 267 -9.47 24.81 -7.03
N THR A 268 -10.31 25.82 -6.77
CA THR A 268 -11.68 25.87 -7.32
C THR A 268 -11.67 25.76 -8.86
N LYS A 269 -10.59 26.23 -9.50
CA LYS A 269 -10.34 26.10 -10.95
C LYS A 269 -9.95 24.69 -11.40
N TRP A 270 -9.22 23.94 -10.56
CA TRP A 270 -8.76 22.56 -10.82
C TRP A 270 -9.80 21.50 -10.41
N CYS A 271 -10.62 21.78 -9.41
CA CYS A 271 -11.58 20.85 -8.80
C CYS A 271 -12.89 20.70 -9.57
N ASN A 272 -13.25 21.69 -10.40
CA ASN A 272 -14.36 21.53 -11.34
C ASN A 272 -14.15 20.37 -12.33
N LEU A 273 -12.92 19.81 -12.41
CA LEU A 273 -12.50 18.84 -13.41
C LEU A 273 -12.40 17.38 -12.91
N ASN A 274 -12.47 17.04 -11.61
CA ASN A 274 -11.93 15.74 -11.13
C ASN A 274 -12.83 14.91 -10.17
N LYS A 275 -13.69 13.99 -10.67
CA LYS A 275 -14.64 13.18 -9.85
C LYS A 275 -14.49 11.65 -10.00
N LEU A 276 -14.58 10.92 -8.87
CA LEU A 276 -14.40 9.46 -8.66
C LEU A 276 -15.29 8.47 -9.42
N ILE A 277 -14.70 7.32 -9.80
CA ILE A 277 -15.33 6.18 -10.53
C ILE A 277 -15.04 4.84 -9.80
N LEU A 278 -16.07 3.99 -9.67
CA LEU A 278 -16.00 2.64 -9.10
C LEU A 278 -15.27 1.65 -10.04
N ASN A 279 -14.48 0.71 -9.49
CA ASN A 279 -13.86 -0.34 -10.30
C ASN A 279 -14.78 -1.58 -10.38
N GLU A 280 -15.51 -1.71 -11.48
CA GLU A 280 -16.41 -2.85 -11.68
C GLU A 280 -15.68 -4.19 -11.72
N THR A 281 -14.47 -4.25 -12.30
CA THR A 281 -13.71 -5.51 -12.45
C THR A 281 -13.15 -6.08 -11.15
N LYS A 282 -13.07 -5.27 -10.09
CA LYS A 282 -12.52 -5.66 -8.80
C LYS A 282 -13.53 -5.66 -7.67
N THR A 283 -14.76 -5.24 -7.96
CA THR A 283 -15.85 -5.30 -7.00
C THR A 283 -16.40 -6.73 -7.00
N SER A 284 -16.48 -7.37 -5.83
CA SER A 284 -16.90 -8.76 -5.71
C SER A 284 -18.01 -8.94 -4.67
N LEU A 285 -18.99 -9.79 -4.97
CA LEU A 285 -20.06 -10.20 -4.07
C LEU A 285 -19.81 -11.63 -3.59
N VAL A 286 -19.84 -11.86 -2.27
CA VAL A 286 -19.65 -13.18 -1.64
C VAL A 286 -20.76 -13.42 -0.62
N GLN A 287 -21.38 -14.60 -0.66
CA GLN A 287 -22.37 -15.02 0.32
C GLN A 287 -21.75 -16.06 1.26
N PHE A 288 -21.46 -15.65 2.49
CA PHE A 288 -20.88 -16.49 3.53
C PHE A 288 -21.94 -17.40 4.16
N ARG A 289 -21.62 -18.69 4.26
CA ARG A 289 -22.55 -19.71 4.76
C ARG A 289 -21.84 -20.86 5.48
N THR A 290 -22.55 -21.49 6.39
CA THR A 290 -22.15 -22.76 7.01
C THR A 290 -22.50 -23.95 6.10
N ASN A 291 -21.79 -25.08 6.23
CA ASN A 291 -22.04 -26.32 5.45
C ASN A 291 -23.48 -26.86 5.51
N PHE A 292 -24.31 -26.39 6.45
CA PHE A 292 -25.70 -26.82 6.65
C PHE A 292 -26.73 -26.04 5.80
N ARG A 293 -26.35 -24.97 5.10
CA ARG A 293 -27.24 -24.21 4.21
C ARG A 293 -26.69 -24.19 2.78
N THR A 294 -27.40 -24.84 1.87
CA THR A 294 -26.98 -25.03 0.46
C THR A 294 -27.61 -24.04 -0.53
N GLU A 295 -28.68 -23.33 -0.14
CA GLU A 295 -29.38 -22.42 -1.05
C GLU A 295 -28.65 -21.07 -1.20
N ARG A 296 -28.34 -20.69 -2.44
CA ARG A 296 -27.87 -19.34 -2.79
C ARG A 296 -29.09 -18.48 -3.09
N ASN A 297 -29.14 -17.28 -2.50
CA ASN A 297 -30.19 -16.32 -2.86
C ASN A 297 -29.88 -15.76 -4.24
N SER A 298 -30.43 -16.38 -5.28
CA SER A 298 -30.41 -15.87 -6.64
C SER A 298 -31.29 -14.64 -6.75
N ASN A 299 -30.71 -13.46 -6.51
CA ASN A 299 -30.95 -12.19 -7.24
C ASN A 299 -30.49 -11.00 -6.39
N SER A 300 -29.43 -10.32 -6.82
CA SER A 300 -29.26 -8.90 -6.52
C SER A 300 -29.45 -8.14 -7.83
N ALA A 301 -30.30 -7.12 -7.84
CA ALA A 301 -30.61 -6.33 -9.04
C ALA A 301 -29.41 -5.52 -9.58
N TYR A 302 -28.27 -5.52 -8.88
CA TYR A 302 -27.12 -4.64 -9.15
C TYR A 302 -25.79 -5.37 -9.39
N PHE A 303 -25.71 -6.69 -9.19
CA PHE A 303 -24.45 -7.45 -9.32
C PHE A 303 -24.64 -8.77 -10.07
N ASN A 304 -23.81 -8.98 -11.09
CA ASN A 304 -24.01 -10.00 -12.13
C ASN A 304 -23.71 -11.45 -11.71
N SER A 305 -23.03 -11.72 -10.57
CA SER A 305 -22.86 -13.09 -10.04
C SER A 305 -22.22 -13.14 -8.64
N PHE A 306 -22.56 -14.18 -7.85
CA PHE A 306 -21.85 -14.51 -6.61
C PHE A 306 -20.52 -15.20 -6.91
N THR A 307 -19.48 -14.79 -6.20
CA THR A 307 -18.15 -15.44 -6.24
C THR A 307 -17.95 -16.32 -5.02
N SER A 308 -17.36 -17.50 -5.19
CA SER A 308 -17.06 -18.43 -4.09
C SER A 308 -15.81 -18.06 -3.29
N ASN A 309 -14.97 -17.18 -3.84
CA ASN A 309 -13.78 -16.68 -3.19
C ASN A 309 -13.47 -15.26 -3.65
N THR A 310 -12.86 -14.47 -2.75
CA THR A 310 -12.34 -13.15 -3.07
C THR A 310 -11.04 -12.90 -2.32
N LYS A 311 -10.26 -11.93 -2.79
CA LYS A 311 -9.05 -11.49 -2.09
C LYS A 311 -9.35 -10.24 -1.28
N PHE A 312 -9.33 -10.37 0.04
CA PHE A 312 -9.55 -9.27 0.97
C PHE A 312 -8.25 -8.96 1.73
N LEU A 313 -7.76 -7.72 1.58
CA LEU A 313 -6.55 -7.22 2.26
C LEU A 313 -5.30 -8.13 2.19
N GLY A 314 -5.18 -8.90 1.11
CA GLY A 314 -4.04 -9.80 0.87
C GLY A 314 -4.29 -11.27 1.18
N ILE A 315 -5.41 -11.60 1.84
CA ILE A 315 -5.83 -12.95 2.18
C ILE A 315 -6.95 -13.39 1.23
N PHE A 316 -6.96 -14.66 0.83
CA PHE A 316 -8.08 -15.23 0.09
C PHE A 316 -9.12 -15.74 1.07
N ILE A 317 -10.33 -15.22 0.96
CA ILE A 317 -11.47 -15.63 1.79
C ILE A 317 -12.45 -16.35 0.89
N ASP A 318 -12.83 -17.56 1.28
CA ASP A 318 -13.85 -18.37 0.64
C ASP A 318 -15.20 -18.26 1.35
N ASP A 319 -16.28 -18.57 0.63
CA ASP A 319 -17.67 -18.45 1.10
C ASP A 319 -18.00 -19.33 2.32
N ASN A 320 -17.15 -20.31 2.64
CA ASN A 320 -17.31 -21.21 3.77
C ASN A 320 -16.17 -21.08 4.81
N LEU A 321 -15.27 -20.10 4.67
CA LEU A 321 -14.10 -19.89 5.55
C LEU A 321 -13.25 -21.16 5.78
N LYS A 322 -13.06 -21.99 4.74
CA LYS A 322 -12.17 -23.17 4.77
C LYS A 322 -10.73 -22.84 4.38
N TRP A 323 -10.46 -21.64 3.88
CA TRP A 323 -9.10 -21.14 3.59
C TRP A 323 -8.29 -21.91 2.55
N ASN A 324 -8.82 -22.97 1.92
CA ASN A 324 -8.12 -23.84 0.97
C ASN A 324 -7.35 -23.08 -0.11
N LYS A 325 -8.00 -22.14 -0.79
CA LYS A 325 -7.35 -21.31 -1.82
C LYS A 325 -6.21 -20.44 -1.26
N HIS A 326 -6.35 -19.96 -0.02
CA HIS A 326 -5.30 -19.19 0.62
C HIS A 326 -4.09 -20.07 0.95
N ILE A 327 -4.34 -21.27 1.46
CA ILE A 327 -3.34 -22.28 1.79
C ILE A 327 -2.54 -22.66 0.54
N GLU A 328 -3.20 -22.96 -0.58
CA GLU A 328 -2.54 -23.27 -1.87
C GLU A 328 -1.59 -22.14 -2.33
N GLU A 329 -2.03 -20.89 -2.23
CA GLU A 329 -1.21 -19.72 -2.58
C GLU A 329 0.00 -19.52 -1.65
N LEU A 330 -0.17 -19.84 -0.36
CA LEU A 330 0.93 -19.84 0.61
C LEU A 330 1.92 -20.98 0.34
N GLU A 331 1.45 -22.18 -0.01
CA GLU A 331 2.29 -23.32 -0.38
C GLU A 331 3.19 -23.02 -1.58
N ILE A 332 2.65 -22.37 -2.62
CA ILE A 332 3.42 -21.93 -3.79
C ILE A 332 4.53 -20.95 -3.36
N LYS A 333 4.22 -20.01 -2.46
CA LYS A 333 5.20 -19.03 -1.96
C LYS A 333 6.26 -19.69 -1.08
N LEU A 334 5.86 -20.59 -0.18
CA LEU A 334 6.79 -21.34 0.66
C LEU A 334 7.71 -22.22 -0.18
N SER A 335 7.20 -22.86 -1.24
CA SER A 335 8.01 -23.66 -2.17
C SER A 335 9.07 -22.81 -2.87
N LYS A 336 8.70 -21.61 -3.33
CA LYS A 336 9.66 -20.63 -3.90
C LYS A 336 10.69 -20.17 -2.87
N ALA A 337 10.28 -19.93 -1.64
CA ALA A 337 11.17 -19.54 -0.55
C ALA A 337 12.18 -20.66 -0.20
N ILE A 338 11.72 -21.91 -0.11
CA ILE A 338 12.60 -23.08 0.09
C ILE A 338 13.63 -23.16 -1.03
N PHE A 339 13.19 -23.07 -2.28
CA PHE A 339 14.10 -23.12 -3.43
C PHE A 339 15.15 -22.01 -3.37
N ALA A 340 14.73 -20.78 -3.03
CA ALA A 340 15.61 -19.64 -2.89
C ALA A 340 16.66 -19.85 -1.81
N ILE A 341 16.23 -20.31 -0.64
CA ILE A 341 17.10 -20.58 0.50
C ILE A 341 18.10 -21.69 0.15
N ARG A 342 17.65 -22.78 -0.51
CA ARG A 342 18.52 -23.88 -0.94
C ARG A 342 19.65 -23.41 -1.85
N LYS A 343 19.38 -22.49 -2.77
CA LYS A 343 20.40 -21.94 -3.68
C LYS A 343 21.46 -21.07 -3.00
N ILE A 344 21.08 -20.40 -1.91
CA ILE A 344 21.92 -19.37 -1.29
C ILE A 344 22.64 -19.91 -0.05
N ARG A 345 22.15 -21.02 0.52
CA ARG A 345 22.71 -21.68 1.70
C ARG A 345 24.23 -21.86 1.60
N ASP A 346 24.72 -22.33 0.47
CA ASP A 346 26.13 -22.65 0.29
C ASP A 346 27.01 -21.40 0.04
N ILE A 347 26.39 -20.22 -0.05
CA ILE A 347 27.03 -18.93 -0.38
C ILE A 347 27.09 -17.99 0.83
N VAL A 348 26.16 -18.14 1.79
CA VAL A 348 26.01 -17.21 2.92
C VAL A 348 26.34 -17.87 4.25
N ASN A 349 26.84 -17.08 5.20
CA ASN A 349 27.11 -17.57 6.54
C ASN A 349 25.82 -17.86 7.33
N GLU A 350 25.95 -18.64 8.40
CA GLU A 350 24.87 -19.09 9.27
C GLU A 350 23.88 -17.99 9.66
N LYS A 351 24.40 -16.93 10.26
CA LYS A 351 23.62 -15.81 10.76
C LYS A 351 22.80 -15.17 9.65
N THR A 352 23.37 -15.07 8.46
CA THR A 352 22.66 -14.55 7.29
C THR A 352 21.61 -15.54 6.78
N ALA A 353 21.91 -16.84 6.74
CA ALA A 353 20.94 -17.87 6.37
C ALA A 353 19.71 -17.87 7.29
N LEU A 354 19.91 -17.78 8.60
CA LEU A 354 18.84 -17.68 9.60
C LEU A 354 17.98 -16.43 9.38
N MET A 355 18.62 -15.29 9.10
CA MET A 355 17.90 -14.05 8.75
C MET A 355 17.07 -14.18 7.47
N ILE A 356 17.59 -14.86 6.45
CA ILE A 356 16.88 -15.12 5.20
C ILE A 356 15.68 -16.04 5.45
N TYR A 357 15.86 -17.08 6.25
CA TYR A 357 14.79 -17.98 6.65
C TYR A 357 13.63 -17.23 7.33
N HIS A 358 13.94 -16.41 8.34
CA HIS A 358 12.90 -15.66 9.04
C HIS A 358 12.19 -14.66 8.11
N ALA A 359 12.92 -14.05 7.18
CA ALA A 359 12.37 -13.08 6.24
C ALA A 359 11.47 -13.71 5.17
N LEU A 360 11.91 -14.81 4.54
CA LEU A 360 11.24 -15.39 3.37
C LEU A 360 10.29 -16.55 3.69
N PHE A 361 10.59 -17.32 4.73
CA PHE A 361 9.90 -18.58 4.99
C PHE A 361 9.07 -18.49 6.28
N HIS A 362 9.70 -18.17 7.41
CA HIS A 362 9.04 -18.25 8.72
C HIS A 362 7.77 -17.38 8.81
N SER A 363 7.81 -16.16 8.28
CA SER A 363 6.67 -15.24 8.27
C SER A 363 5.47 -15.80 7.49
N ILE A 364 5.72 -16.44 6.34
CA ILE A 364 4.71 -17.07 5.49
C ILE A 364 4.22 -18.37 6.14
N PHE A 365 5.12 -19.13 6.75
CA PHE A 365 4.84 -20.39 7.42
C PHE A 365 3.94 -20.22 8.64
N LEU A 366 4.18 -19.19 9.46
CA LEU A 366 3.30 -18.85 10.58
C LEU A 366 1.88 -18.54 10.08
N CYS A 367 1.74 -17.70 9.04
CA CYS A 367 0.44 -17.39 8.44
C CYS A 367 -0.29 -18.65 7.94
N TRP A 368 0.44 -19.56 7.28
CA TRP A 368 -0.09 -20.85 6.83
C TRP A 368 -0.53 -21.73 8.00
N ARG A 369 0.23 -21.76 9.10
CA ARG A 369 -0.06 -22.57 10.28
C ARG A 369 -1.29 -22.07 11.05
N GLU A 370 -1.43 -20.76 11.22
CA GLU A 370 -2.54 -20.17 11.99
C GLU A 370 -3.88 -20.19 11.24
N LEU A 371 -3.85 -20.10 9.90
CA LEU A 371 -5.07 -20.11 9.07
C LEU A 371 -5.42 -21.50 8.54
N GLY A 372 -4.46 -22.42 8.51
CA GLY A 372 -4.68 -23.81 8.15
C GLY A 372 -5.36 -24.54 9.31
N ASN A 373 -6.62 -24.89 9.14
CA ASN A 373 -7.36 -25.75 10.07
C ASN A 373 -6.49 -26.96 10.45
N GLU A 374 -6.34 -27.29 11.73
CA GLU A 374 -5.35 -28.27 12.24
C GLU A 374 -5.38 -29.63 11.51
N GLU A 375 -6.53 -30.03 10.98
CA GLU A 375 -6.71 -31.25 10.17
C GLU A 375 -6.38 -31.10 8.67
N GLU A 376 -6.80 -30.00 8.01
CA GLU A 376 -6.52 -29.76 6.59
C GLU A 376 -5.07 -29.31 6.38
N ALA A 377 -4.51 -28.52 7.29
CA ALA A 377 -3.08 -28.23 7.36
C ALA A 377 -2.29 -29.54 7.53
N ARG A 378 -2.73 -30.46 8.39
CA ARG A 378 -2.12 -31.80 8.53
C ARG A 378 -2.24 -32.65 7.26
N ARG A 379 -3.35 -32.59 6.52
CA ARG A 379 -3.53 -33.32 5.25
C ARG A 379 -2.76 -32.70 4.09
N GLY A 380 -2.66 -31.38 3.98
CA GLY A 380 -1.76 -30.70 3.02
C GLY A 380 -0.29 -31.02 3.31
N PHE A 381 0.07 -31.12 4.59
CA PHE A 381 1.41 -31.54 5.06
C PHE A 381 1.72 -33.04 4.83
N GLN A 382 0.73 -33.85 4.43
CA GLN A 382 0.90 -35.26 4.03
C GLN A 382 1.25 -35.45 2.55
N ARG A 383 1.42 -34.38 1.76
CA ARG A 383 2.24 -34.51 0.54
C ARG A 383 3.67 -34.72 1.00
N ASP A 384 4.09 -35.98 1.05
CA ASP A 384 5.39 -36.48 1.54
C ASP A 384 6.59 -35.64 1.07
N VAL A 385 6.49 -34.98 -0.09
CA VAL A 385 7.52 -34.08 -0.62
C VAL A 385 7.80 -32.87 0.29
N PHE A 386 6.81 -32.25 0.92
CA PHE A 386 7.02 -31.05 1.75
C PHE A 386 7.50 -31.42 3.16
N ARG A 387 6.97 -32.52 3.74
CA ARG A 387 7.49 -33.07 4.99
C ARG A 387 8.92 -33.53 4.82
N THR A 388 9.26 -34.24 3.76
CA THR A 388 10.63 -34.73 3.54
C THR A 388 11.56 -33.57 3.18
N THR A 389 11.13 -32.62 2.33
CA THR A 389 11.98 -31.46 2.00
C THR A 389 12.14 -30.51 3.19
N VAL A 390 11.08 -30.17 3.93
CA VAL A 390 11.18 -29.27 5.09
C VAL A 390 11.77 -29.98 6.29
N ARG A 391 11.53 -31.28 6.51
CA ARG A 391 12.16 -32.05 7.59
C ARG A 391 13.60 -32.40 7.27
N ASP A 392 13.99 -32.67 6.03
CA ASP A 392 15.40 -32.87 5.66
C ASP A 392 16.14 -31.54 5.62
N THR A 393 15.49 -30.46 5.16
CA THR A 393 16.05 -29.10 5.24
C THR A 393 16.13 -28.66 6.70
N LEU A 394 15.08 -28.80 7.52
CA LEU A 394 15.11 -28.46 8.94
C LEU A 394 15.96 -29.42 9.76
N ASN A 395 16.04 -30.73 9.50
CA ASN A 395 16.93 -31.65 10.22
C ASN A 395 18.39 -31.40 9.84
N SER A 396 18.68 -31.04 8.58
CA SER A 396 19.96 -30.46 8.18
C SER A 396 20.27 -29.15 8.90
N TRP A 397 19.26 -28.43 9.40
CA TRP A 397 19.39 -27.15 10.12
C TRP A 397 19.32 -27.30 11.65
N CYS A 398 18.69 -28.35 12.18
CA CYS A 398 18.47 -28.57 13.62
C CYS A 398 19.77 -28.91 14.34
N GLY A 399 20.79 -29.39 13.63
CA GLY A 399 22.15 -29.49 14.18
C GLY A 399 22.81 -28.13 14.46
N TRP A 400 22.28 -27.04 13.92
CA TRP A 400 22.82 -25.68 14.02
C TRP A 400 21.93 -24.72 14.83
N ILE A 401 20.63 -25.00 14.97
CA ILE A 401 19.69 -24.12 15.71
C ILE A 401 19.59 -24.46 17.22
N TYR A 402 20.07 -25.64 17.63
CA TYR A 402 20.03 -26.12 19.03
C TYR A 402 21.39 -26.11 19.75
N HIS A 403 22.44 -25.57 19.13
CA HIS A 403 23.74 -25.25 19.74
C HIS A 403 23.99 -23.75 19.59
#